data_AF-A0AA40YF43-F1
#
_entry.id   AF-A0AA40YF43-F1
#
_cell.length_a   1.000
_cell.length_b   1.000
_cell.length_c   1.000
_cell.angle_alpha   90.00
_cell.angle_beta   90.00
_cell.angle_gamma   90.00
#
_symmetry.space_group_name_H-M   'P 1'
#
loop_
_entity.id
_entity.type
_entity.pdbx_description
1 polymer ?
#
loop_
_entity_poly.entity_id
_entity_poly.type
_entity_poly.pdbx_seq_one_letter_code
_entity_poly.pdbx_strand_id
1 'polypeptide(L)'
;MKRTLKYLAGAAVTAAVAGMATMSYAAPHDTAGRAPHSATVTAAAPAAAPAAAAKHAPTPRIVQPGERVTGAPGFELWLTPEGKHWTTPDMPEGQFRSVVDGNVDLSSPGVSVQSEGTPERVHLSGLYYGGKGTASSVELRTAAGTLQGELIELPGRPGWGVWYAVAEPVPNDGSWSFVSKVTVRNTKGKVYASISLR
;
A
#
# COMPACT_ATOMS: atom_id res chain seq x y z
N MET A 1 24.73 40.85 41.50
CA MET A 1 26.21 40.95 41.37
C MET A 1 26.63 40.34 40.04
N LYS A 2 27.36 41.11 39.22
CA LYS A 2 27.94 40.69 37.95
C LYS A 2 29.13 39.77 38.19
N ARG A 3 29.35 38.76 37.34
CA ARG A 3 30.69 38.39 36.84
C ARG A 3 30.60 37.46 35.63
N THR A 4 30.86 38.07 34.48
CA THR A 4 31.22 37.47 33.20
C THR A 4 32.60 36.81 33.31
N LEU A 5 32.79 35.63 32.73
CA LEU A 5 34.09 35.22 32.15
C LEU A 5 33.86 34.28 30.97
N LYS A 6 34.36 34.73 29.82
CA LYS A 6 34.49 34.01 28.56
C LYS A 6 35.74 33.13 28.63
N TYR A 7 35.66 31.88 28.19
CA TYR A 7 36.75 31.20 27.48
C TYR A 7 36.18 30.30 26.38
N LEU A 8 36.75 30.49 25.19
CA LEU A 8 36.56 29.73 23.95
C LEU A 8 37.47 28.49 23.93
N ALA A 9 37.20 27.64 22.92
CA ALA A 9 37.87 26.40 22.53
C ALA A 9 37.34 25.16 23.29
N GLY A 10 36.81 24.12 22.66
CA GLY A 10 36.80 23.72 21.26
C GLY A 10 36.81 22.20 21.25
N ALA A 11 35.74 21.58 20.75
CA ALA A 11 35.74 20.18 20.33
C ALA A 11 34.51 19.97 19.45
N ALA A 12 34.75 19.75 18.16
CA ALA A 12 33.74 19.31 17.22
C ALA A 12 33.33 17.87 17.57
N VAL A 13 32.04 17.65 17.81
CA VAL A 13 31.43 16.34 17.68
C VAL A 13 30.17 16.52 16.86
N THR A 14 30.29 16.19 15.57
CA THR A 14 29.16 16.00 14.67
C THR A 14 28.35 14.80 15.15
N ALA A 15 27.23 15.06 15.82
CA ALA A 15 26.19 14.06 16.03
C ALA A 15 25.29 14.07 14.79
N ALA A 16 25.48 13.07 13.92
CA ALA A 16 24.63 12.83 12.77
C ALA A 16 23.22 12.43 13.25
N VAL A 17 22.24 13.29 12.98
CA VAL A 17 20.82 12.97 13.14
C VAL A 17 20.45 12.06 11.96
N ALA A 18 20.28 10.77 12.22
CA ALA A 18 19.70 9.85 11.26
C ALA A 18 18.20 10.15 11.15
N GLY A 19 17.83 11.03 10.22
CA GLY A 19 16.43 11.21 9.81
C GLY A 19 15.96 9.95 9.10
N MET A 20 15.02 9.22 9.70
CA MET A 20 14.31 8.15 9.01
C MET A 20 13.43 8.79 7.92
N ALA A 21 13.80 8.57 6.66
CA ALA A 21 13.06 9.07 5.52
C ALA A 21 11.87 8.14 5.22
N THR A 22 10.66 8.53 5.63
CA THR A 22 9.43 7.98 5.06
C THR A 22 9.24 8.55 3.65
N MET A 23 9.70 7.82 2.65
CA MET A 23 9.52 8.18 1.25
C MET A 23 8.17 7.65 0.76
N SER A 24 7.21 8.55 0.53
CA SER A 24 6.01 8.25 -0.26
C SER A 24 6.30 8.53 -1.72
N TYR A 25 6.14 7.54 -2.59
CA TYR A 25 6.31 7.71 -4.03
C TYR A 25 4.96 7.65 -4.74
N ALA A 26 4.73 8.57 -5.67
CA ALA A 26 3.66 8.53 -6.66
C ALA A 26 4.26 8.97 -8.00
N ALA A 27 4.09 8.17 -9.04
CA ALA A 27 4.55 8.52 -10.39
C ALA A 27 3.52 8.14 -11.46
N PRO A 28 3.37 8.97 -12.51
CA PRO A 28 2.60 8.62 -13.71
C PRO A 28 3.43 7.74 -14.67
N HIS A 29 2.77 6.91 -15.45
CA HIS A 29 3.41 6.07 -16.48
C HIS A 29 2.87 6.37 -17.88
N ASP A 30 3.81 6.66 -18.80
CA ASP A 30 3.63 6.73 -20.26
C ASP A 30 3.76 5.35 -20.93
N THR A 31 3.15 5.21 -22.10
CA THR A 31 2.96 3.94 -22.83
C THR A 31 3.88 3.81 -24.03
N ALA A 32 4.65 2.72 -24.12
CA ALA A 32 5.22 2.14 -25.35
C ALA A 32 5.82 0.77 -24.96
N GLY A 33 5.77 -0.35 -25.68
CA GLY A 33 5.39 -0.68 -27.05
C GLY A 33 6.28 -1.86 -27.49
N ARG A 34 5.67 -2.87 -28.16
CA ARG A 34 6.26 -3.87 -29.09
C ARG A 34 6.49 -5.33 -28.62
N ALA A 35 5.93 -6.26 -29.41
CA ALA A 35 6.07 -7.74 -29.45
C ALA A 35 7.23 -8.16 -30.42
N PRO A 36 7.68 -9.44 -30.59
CA PRO A 36 6.87 -10.65 -30.85
C PRO A 36 7.39 -12.03 -30.30
N HIS A 37 6.64 -13.06 -30.69
CA HIS A 37 6.56 -14.50 -30.34
C HIS A 37 7.80 -15.41 -30.47
N SER A 38 7.83 -16.50 -29.66
CA SER A 38 8.20 -17.89 -30.05
C SER A 38 7.74 -18.92 -28.99
N ALA A 39 7.52 -20.16 -29.41
CA ALA A 39 6.49 -21.08 -28.90
C ALA A 39 6.96 -22.28 -28.04
N THR A 40 5.99 -22.75 -27.23
CA THR A 40 5.67 -24.14 -26.75
C THR A 40 6.70 -25.06 -26.06
N VAL A 41 6.36 -25.50 -24.84
CA VAL A 41 6.16 -26.93 -24.47
C VAL A 41 5.05 -27.04 -23.41
N THR A 42 4.10 -27.95 -23.65
CA THR A 42 2.96 -28.33 -22.80
C THR A 42 3.41 -29.21 -21.63
N ALA A 43 3.02 -28.85 -20.40
CA ALA A 43 2.92 -29.77 -19.27
C ALA A 43 1.52 -29.60 -18.64
N ALA A 44 0.71 -30.65 -18.73
CA ALA A 44 -0.64 -30.69 -18.20
C ALA A 44 -0.60 -30.81 -16.66
N ALA A 45 -1.05 -29.76 -15.97
CA ALA A 45 -1.39 -29.77 -14.55
C ALA A 45 -2.92 -29.74 -14.42
N PRO A 46 -3.52 -30.37 -13.39
CA PRO A 46 -4.94 -30.65 -13.32
C PRO A 46 -5.76 -29.37 -13.38
N ALA A 47 -6.77 -29.37 -14.25
CA ALA A 47 -7.71 -28.28 -14.41
C ALA A 47 -8.37 -27.99 -13.06
N ALA A 48 -8.05 -26.83 -12.49
CA ALA A 48 -8.83 -26.25 -11.40
C ALA A 48 -10.28 -26.19 -11.87
N ALA A 49 -11.17 -26.85 -11.12
CA ALA A 49 -12.60 -26.78 -11.35
C ALA A 49 -13.01 -25.31 -11.49
N PRO A 50 -13.86 -24.96 -12.47
CA PRO A 50 -14.29 -23.58 -12.64
C PRO A 50 -14.97 -23.15 -11.34
N ALA A 51 -14.33 -22.23 -10.62
CA ALA A 51 -14.99 -21.47 -9.58
C ALA A 51 -16.26 -20.93 -10.21
N ALA A 52 -17.42 -21.32 -9.66
CA ALA A 52 -18.72 -20.87 -10.14
C ALA A 52 -18.64 -19.36 -10.34
N ALA A 53 -18.72 -18.92 -11.59
CA ALA A 53 -18.47 -17.54 -11.97
C ALA A 53 -19.38 -16.64 -11.13
N ALA A 54 -18.80 -15.88 -10.22
CA ALA A 54 -19.52 -14.81 -9.55
C ALA A 54 -20.10 -13.94 -10.67
N LYS A 55 -21.44 -13.90 -10.77
CA LYS A 55 -22.16 -13.19 -11.85
C LYS A 55 -21.85 -11.67 -11.86
N HIS A 56 -21.22 -11.17 -10.80
CA HIS A 56 -20.75 -9.80 -10.65
C HIS A 56 -19.31 -9.79 -10.12
N ALA A 57 -18.47 -8.92 -10.68
CA ALA A 57 -17.13 -8.67 -10.16
C ALA A 57 -17.22 -8.15 -8.71
N PRO A 58 -16.28 -8.55 -7.82
CA PRO A 58 -16.29 -8.10 -6.43
C PRO A 58 -16.17 -6.58 -6.35
N THR A 59 -16.70 -6.00 -5.27
CA THR A 59 -16.59 -4.58 -4.95
C THR A 59 -15.93 -4.41 -3.59
N PRO A 60 -15.38 -3.23 -3.26
CA PRO A 60 -14.81 -2.96 -1.95
C PRO A 60 -15.86 -3.20 -0.85
N ARG A 61 -15.39 -3.68 0.31
CA ARG A 61 -16.22 -3.73 1.52
C ARG A 61 -16.46 -2.29 1.97
N ILE A 62 -17.73 -1.90 2.08
CA ILE A 62 -18.10 -0.60 2.61
C ILE A 62 -18.10 -0.67 4.13
N VAL A 63 -17.41 0.26 4.78
CA VAL A 63 -17.29 0.36 6.25
C VAL A 63 -17.76 1.71 6.73
N GLN A 64 -18.30 1.78 7.94
CA GLN A 64 -18.63 3.07 8.54
C GLN A 64 -17.36 3.85 8.92
N PRO A 65 -17.41 5.19 8.94
CA PRO A 65 -16.32 5.98 9.51
C PRO A 65 -15.97 5.52 10.93
N GLY A 66 -14.69 5.21 11.17
CA GLY A 66 -14.20 4.71 12.45
C GLY A 66 -14.43 3.21 12.71
N GLU A 67 -15.11 2.48 11.82
CA GLU A 67 -15.24 1.03 11.93
C GLU A 67 -13.87 0.35 11.76
N ARG A 68 -13.48 -0.46 12.76
CA ARG A 68 -12.23 -1.20 12.76
C ARG A 68 -12.34 -2.48 11.93
N VAL A 69 -11.38 -2.66 11.04
CA VAL A 69 -11.20 -3.84 10.21
C VAL A 69 -9.89 -4.52 10.63
N THR A 70 -10.00 -5.72 11.17
CA THR A 70 -8.83 -6.52 11.53
C THR A 70 -8.32 -7.27 10.30
N GLY A 71 -7.15 -6.88 9.77
CA GLY A 71 -6.50 -7.57 8.65
C GLY A 71 -5.64 -8.76 9.11
N ALA A 72 -5.13 -8.72 10.34
CA ALA A 72 -4.43 -9.79 11.04
C ALA A 72 -4.40 -9.51 12.54
N PRO A 73 -4.05 -10.47 13.41
CA PRO A 73 -3.85 -10.21 14.84
C PRO A 73 -2.93 -9.01 15.08
N GLY A 74 -3.43 -8.01 15.81
CA GLY A 74 -2.72 -6.76 16.11
C GLY A 74 -2.58 -5.77 14.95
N PHE A 75 -3.09 -6.09 13.75
CA PHE A 75 -3.16 -5.18 12.60
C PHE A 75 -4.61 -4.80 12.31
N GLU A 76 -4.99 -3.61 12.75
CA GLU A 76 -6.31 -3.03 12.53
C GLU A 76 -6.21 -1.81 11.63
N LEU A 77 -7.18 -1.63 10.72
CA LEU A 77 -7.34 -0.43 9.92
C LEU A 77 -8.73 0.15 10.10
N TRP A 78 -8.85 1.46 10.00
CA TRP A 78 -10.15 2.14 9.90
C TRP A 78 -10.03 3.38 9.03
N LEU A 79 -11.15 3.80 8.46
CA LEU A 79 -11.22 4.99 7.61
C LEU A 79 -12.03 6.06 8.32
N THR A 80 -11.61 7.30 8.17
CA THR A 80 -12.43 8.49 8.41
C THR A 80 -12.50 9.30 7.12
N PRO A 81 -13.40 10.28 6.98
CA PRO A 81 -13.43 11.15 5.80
C PRO A 81 -12.08 11.82 5.51
N GLU A 82 -11.25 12.02 6.54
CA GLU A 82 -9.95 12.68 6.48
C GLU A 82 -8.80 11.76 6.07
N GLY A 83 -8.94 10.43 6.22
CA GLY A 83 -7.89 9.51 5.80
C GLY A 83 -7.94 8.10 6.39
N LYS A 84 -6.84 7.38 6.14
CA LYS A 84 -6.60 6.01 6.63
C LYS A 84 -5.92 6.06 7.99
N HIS A 85 -6.41 5.27 8.92
CA HIS A 85 -5.73 4.97 10.16
C HIS A 85 -5.40 3.47 10.25
N TRP A 86 -4.36 3.15 11.02
CA TRP A 86 -4.02 1.76 11.33
C TRP A 86 -3.24 1.63 12.63
N THR A 87 -3.19 0.42 13.17
CA THR A 87 -2.27 0.01 14.23
C THR A 87 -1.53 -1.24 13.78
N THR A 88 -0.33 -1.45 14.30
CA THR A 88 0.41 -2.71 14.18
C THR A 88 0.84 -3.16 15.59
N PRO A 89 1.25 -4.44 15.77
CA PRO A 89 1.74 -4.91 17.07
C PRO A 89 2.86 -4.03 17.65
N ASP A 90 3.73 -3.49 16.79
CA ASP A 90 4.87 -2.66 17.19
C ASP A 90 4.53 -1.16 17.35
N MET A 91 3.40 -0.70 16.80
CA MET A 91 2.91 0.69 16.88
C MET A 91 1.42 0.72 17.25
N PRO A 92 1.09 0.49 18.54
CA PRO A 92 -0.29 0.43 19.01
C PRO A 92 -0.97 1.81 19.16
N GLU A 93 -0.22 2.91 19.14
CA GLU A 93 -0.72 4.28 19.38
C GLU A 93 -1.64 4.83 18.28
N GLY A 94 -1.76 4.14 17.15
CA GLY A 94 -2.62 4.53 16.04
C GLY A 94 -1.94 5.51 15.11
N GLN A 95 -1.65 5.03 13.91
CA GLN A 95 -1.03 5.79 12.84
C GLN A 95 -2.09 6.40 11.92
N PHE A 96 -1.71 7.43 11.16
CA PHE A 96 -2.61 8.17 10.28
C PHE A 96 -1.96 8.57 8.96
N ARG A 97 -2.73 8.47 7.87
CA ARG A 97 -2.39 8.96 6.55
C ARG A 97 -3.56 9.79 6.03
N SER A 98 -3.36 11.10 6.01
CA SER A 98 -4.33 12.07 5.49
C SER A 98 -4.52 11.93 3.98
N VAL A 99 -5.74 12.22 3.52
CA VAL A 99 -6.09 12.47 2.10
C VAL A 99 -6.53 13.91 1.85
N VAL A 100 -6.54 14.76 2.89
CA VAL A 100 -7.07 16.14 2.84
C VAL A 100 -6.01 17.22 3.06
N ASP A 101 -4.78 16.84 3.40
CA ASP A 101 -3.67 17.77 3.67
C ASP A 101 -2.98 18.28 2.38
N GLY A 102 -3.47 17.88 1.21
CA GLY A 102 -2.92 18.22 -0.10
C GLY A 102 -1.74 17.35 -0.56
N ASN A 103 -1.35 16.33 0.21
CA ASN A 103 -0.28 15.40 -0.19
C ASN A 103 -0.71 14.38 -1.27
N VAL A 104 -2.02 14.26 -1.51
CA VAL A 104 -2.65 13.32 -2.43
C VAL A 104 -3.59 14.09 -3.35
N ASP A 105 -3.38 13.96 -4.66
CA ASP A 105 -4.31 14.45 -5.68
C ASP A 105 -5.36 13.39 -5.99
N LEU A 106 -6.56 13.55 -5.42
CA LEU A 106 -7.70 12.65 -5.65
C LEU A 106 -8.30 12.77 -7.06
N SER A 107 -7.93 13.79 -7.84
CA SER A 107 -8.42 13.96 -9.21
C SER A 107 -7.67 13.11 -10.24
N SER A 108 -6.50 12.59 -9.86
CA SER A 108 -5.64 11.76 -10.70
C SER A 108 -5.55 10.33 -10.13
N PRO A 109 -5.59 9.28 -10.97
CA PRO A 109 -5.43 7.91 -10.49
C PRO A 109 -4.10 7.70 -9.75
N GLY A 110 -4.17 7.16 -8.54
CA GLY A 110 -2.98 6.87 -7.75
C GLY A 110 -3.16 5.71 -6.77
N VAL A 111 -2.04 5.13 -6.37
CA VAL A 111 -1.94 4.07 -5.35
C VAL A 111 -0.72 4.36 -4.50
N SER A 112 -0.85 4.24 -3.17
CA SER A 112 0.29 4.25 -2.25
C SER A 112 0.56 2.84 -1.72
N VAL A 113 1.76 2.63 -1.19
CA VAL A 113 2.19 1.38 -0.57
C VAL A 113 2.86 1.68 0.75
N GLN A 114 2.51 0.88 1.75
CA GLN A 114 3.08 0.88 3.08
C GLN A 114 3.29 -0.56 3.51
N SER A 115 4.48 -0.84 4.04
CA SER A 115 4.89 -2.14 4.54
C SER A 115 5.38 -1.99 5.97
N GLU A 116 4.78 -2.72 6.89
CA GLU A 116 5.13 -2.75 8.30
C GLU A 116 5.02 -4.19 8.80
N GLY A 117 5.85 -4.63 9.74
CA GLY A 117 5.68 -5.97 10.27
C GLY A 117 6.86 -6.48 11.07
N THR A 118 6.87 -7.79 11.24
CA THR A 118 7.82 -8.55 12.05
C THR A 118 8.52 -9.59 11.16
N PRO A 119 9.59 -10.25 11.65
CA PRO A 119 10.20 -11.39 10.98
C PRO A 119 9.27 -12.60 10.75
N GLU A 120 8.05 -12.60 11.31
CA GLU A 120 7.04 -13.63 11.12
C GLU A 120 5.95 -13.23 10.12
N ARG A 121 5.71 -11.93 9.93
CA ARG A 121 4.60 -11.43 9.12
C ARG A 121 4.80 -9.99 8.68
N VAL A 122 4.48 -9.71 7.41
CA VAL A 122 4.41 -8.34 6.90
C VAL A 122 2.96 -7.94 6.60
N HIS A 123 2.57 -6.80 7.14
CA HIS A 123 1.32 -6.11 6.89
C HIS A 123 1.53 -5.08 5.77
N LEU A 124 0.77 -5.24 4.70
CA LEU A 124 0.82 -4.37 3.53
C LEU A 124 -0.49 -3.59 3.47
N SER A 125 -0.40 -2.28 3.27
CA SER A 125 -1.60 -1.48 3.02
C SER A 125 -1.30 -0.23 2.20
N GLY A 126 -2.35 0.43 1.72
CA GLY A 126 -2.18 1.68 0.99
C GLY A 126 -3.50 2.30 0.58
N LEU A 127 -3.41 3.52 0.08
CA LEU A 127 -4.53 4.23 -0.52
C LEU A 127 -4.65 3.84 -2.00
N TYR A 128 -5.86 3.85 -2.52
CA TYR A 128 -6.11 3.94 -3.96
C TYR A 128 -7.15 5.04 -4.20
N TYR A 129 -7.00 5.82 -5.27
CA TYR A 129 -7.83 7.00 -5.50
C TYR A 129 -7.85 7.43 -6.96
N GLY A 130 -8.80 8.30 -7.30
CA GLY A 130 -8.88 9.01 -8.60
C GLY A 130 -9.14 8.14 -9.83
N GLY A 131 -9.30 6.83 -9.67
CA GLY A 131 -9.53 5.89 -10.75
C GLY A 131 -10.96 5.94 -11.29
N LYS A 132 -11.12 5.55 -12.56
CA LYS A 132 -12.42 5.54 -13.24
C LYS A 132 -13.17 4.22 -13.01
N GLY A 133 -14.46 4.35 -12.69
CA GLY A 133 -15.36 3.23 -12.41
C GLY A 133 -15.35 2.82 -10.94
N THR A 134 -15.86 1.62 -10.65
CA THR A 134 -15.87 1.04 -9.29
C THR A 134 -14.65 0.15 -9.13
N ALA A 135 -13.80 0.38 -8.13
CA ALA A 135 -12.71 -0.51 -7.79
C ALA A 135 -13.23 -1.94 -7.53
N SER A 136 -12.38 -2.95 -7.67
CA SER A 136 -12.84 -4.35 -7.65
C SER A 136 -11.83 -5.32 -7.07
N SER A 137 -10.58 -5.24 -7.53
CA SER A 137 -9.52 -6.11 -7.02
C SER A 137 -8.20 -5.36 -6.94
N VAL A 138 -7.31 -5.84 -6.07
CA VAL A 138 -5.95 -5.34 -5.92
C VAL A 138 -4.98 -6.50 -5.97
N GLU A 139 -4.03 -6.39 -6.89
CA GLU A 139 -2.95 -7.34 -7.09
C GLU A 139 -1.63 -6.69 -6.72
N LEU A 140 -0.85 -7.37 -5.89
CA LEU A 140 0.52 -7.00 -5.55
C LEU A 140 1.49 -7.99 -6.21
N ARG A 141 2.56 -7.46 -6.79
CA ARG A 141 3.70 -8.25 -7.23
C ARG A 141 4.79 -8.14 -6.17
N THR A 142 5.29 -9.29 -5.75
CA THR A 142 6.32 -9.45 -4.72
C THR A 142 7.41 -10.39 -5.24
N ALA A 143 8.57 -10.40 -4.59
CA ALA A 143 9.63 -11.36 -4.92
C ALA A 143 9.18 -12.82 -4.74
N ALA A 144 8.29 -13.09 -3.78
CA ALA A 144 7.75 -14.42 -3.51
C ALA A 144 6.60 -14.84 -4.47
N GLY A 145 6.04 -13.90 -5.23
CA GLY A 145 4.94 -14.16 -6.15
C GLY A 145 3.88 -13.06 -6.15
N THR A 146 2.67 -13.43 -6.55
CA THR A 146 1.55 -12.49 -6.65
C THR A 146 0.63 -12.66 -5.44
N LEU A 147 0.30 -11.55 -4.78
CA LEU A 147 -0.60 -11.52 -3.62
C LEU A 147 -1.87 -10.75 -3.99
N GLN A 148 -3.02 -11.29 -3.62
CA GLN A 148 -4.29 -10.57 -3.69
C GLN A 148 -4.53 -9.87 -2.37
N GLY A 149 -4.92 -8.60 -2.43
CA GLY A 149 -5.36 -7.86 -1.26
C GLY A 149 -6.87 -7.67 -1.23
N GLU A 150 -7.31 -7.05 -0.15
CA GLU A 150 -8.70 -6.67 0.09
C GLU A 150 -8.85 -5.15 -0.08
N LEU A 151 -10.08 -4.72 -0.39
CA LEU A 151 -10.42 -3.32 -0.62
C LEU A 151 -11.51 -2.89 0.34
N ILE A 152 -11.35 -1.72 0.97
CA ILE A 152 -12.34 -1.08 1.83
C ILE A 152 -12.56 0.38 1.43
N GLU A 153 -13.82 0.83 1.48
CA GLU A 153 -14.21 2.22 1.20
C GLU A 153 -15.22 2.73 2.24
N LEU A 154 -15.29 4.05 2.36
CA LEU A 154 -16.41 4.70 3.04
C LEU A 154 -17.65 4.76 2.13
N PRO A 155 -18.86 4.85 2.71
CA PRO A 155 -20.08 5.09 1.94
C PRO A 155 -20.02 6.42 1.18
N GLY A 156 -20.84 6.54 0.12
CA GLY A 156 -21.04 7.82 -0.57
C GLY A 156 -20.04 8.14 -1.69
N ARG A 157 -19.17 7.19 -2.08
CA ARG A 157 -18.20 7.35 -3.18
C ARG A 157 -17.20 8.50 -2.94
N PRO A 158 -16.36 8.41 -1.91
CA PRO A 158 -15.42 9.47 -1.52
C PRO A 158 -14.30 9.73 -2.55
N GLY A 159 -14.18 8.91 -3.60
CA GLY A 159 -13.12 9.03 -4.63
C GLY A 159 -11.80 8.37 -4.26
N TRP A 160 -11.76 7.72 -3.09
CA TRP A 160 -10.62 6.96 -2.59
C TRP A 160 -11.06 5.77 -1.74
N GLY A 161 -10.13 4.85 -1.49
CA GLY A 161 -10.29 3.75 -0.56
C GLY A 161 -8.95 3.25 -0.07
N VAL A 162 -8.98 2.19 0.73
CA VAL A 162 -7.79 1.53 1.27
C VAL A 162 -7.73 0.11 0.76
N TRP A 163 -6.54 -0.32 0.41
CA TRP A 163 -6.24 -1.73 0.21
C TRP A 163 -5.37 -2.25 1.35
N TYR A 164 -5.50 -3.54 1.67
CA TYR A 164 -4.57 -4.21 2.58
C TYR A 164 -4.35 -5.68 2.19
N ALA A 165 -3.22 -6.23 2.62
CA ALA A 165 -2.87 -7.63 2.47
C ALA A 165 -1.89 -8.06 3.57
N VAL A 166 -1.74 -9.36 3.76
CA VAL A 166 -0.77 -9.95 4.68
C VAL A 166 0.13 -10.88 3.88
N ALA A 167 1.44 -10.75 4.09
CA ALA A 167 2.45 -11.54 3.41
C ALA A 167 3.35 -12.25 4.42
N GLU A 168 3.90 -13.37 4.00
CA GLU A 168 5.06 -13.95 4.66
C GLU A 168 6.29 -13.07 4.34
N PRO A 169 7.17 -12.84 5.33
CA PRO A 169 8.40 -12.09 5.11
C PRO A 169 9.27 -12.78 4.06
N VAL A 170 9.88 -12.00 3.17
CA VAL A 170 10.87 -12.53 2.23
C VAL A 170 12.22 -12.64 2.97
N PRO A 171 12.79 -13.84 3.13
CA PRO A 171 14.08 -13.99 3.78
C PRO A 171 15.17 -13.56 2.81
N ASN A 172 15.73 -12.34 2.94
CA ASN A 172 17.17 -12.11 2.68
C ASN A 172 17.73 -10.69 2.83
N ASP A 173 16.94 -9.62 3.01
CA ASP A 173 17.52 -8.25 2.99
C ASP A 173 17.13 -7.34 4.17
N GLY A 174 16.30 -7.82 5.09
CA GLY A 174 15.81 -7.02 6.22
C GLY A 174 14.92 -5.84 5.80
N SER A 175 14.53 -5.77 4.53
CA SER A 175 13.66 -4.74 3.97
C SER A 175 12.23 -5.27 3.87
N TRP A 176 11.28 -4.51 4.41
CA TRP A 176 9.86 -4.78 4.17
C TRP A 176 9.39 -4.21 2.81
N SER A 177 10.29 -3.64 2.02
CA SER A 177 10.04 -3.10 0.69
C SER A 177 10.31 -4.14 -0.40
N PHE A 178 9.56 -5.23 -0.39
CA PHE A 178 9.66 -6.31 -1.38
C PHE A 178 8.51 -6.32 -2.40
N VAL A 179 7.57 -5.37 -2.28
CA VAL A 179 6.50 -5.16 -3.26
C VAL A 179 7.08 -4.37 -4.43
N SER A 180 7.02 -4.93 -5.64
CA SER A 180 7.51 -4.29 -6.87
C SER A 180 6.40 -3.62 -7.69
N LYS A 181 5.14 -4.01 -7.48
CA LYS A 181 4.00 -3.40 -8.16
C LYS A 181 2.72 -3.57 -7.37
N VAL A 182 1.87 -2.56 -7.37
CA VAL A 182 0.46 -2.68 -6.94
C VAL A 182 -0.44 -2.23 -8.07
N THR A 183 -1.47 -3.02 -8.37
CA THR A 183 -2.44 -2.71 -9.42
C THR A 183 -3.84 -2.91 -8.87
N VAL A 184 -4.62 -1.82 -8.81
CA VAL A 184 -6.06 -1.87 -8.53
C VAL A 184 -6.79 -1.92 -9.87
N ARG A 185 -7.74 -2.84 -10.02
CA ARG A 185 -8.60 -2.95 -11.19
C ARG A 185 -10.04 -2.60 -10.83
N ASN A 186 -10.76 -2.07 -11.80
CA ASN A 186 -12.20 -1.83 -11.67
C ASN A 186 -13.02 -3.06 -12.07
N THR A 187 -14.33 -3.01 -11.84
CA THR A 187 -15.27 -4.11 -12.14
C THR A 187 -15.36 -4.50 -13.62
N LYS A 188 -14.76 -3.71 -14.52
CA LYS A 188 -14.62 -4.01 -15.96
C LYS A 188 -13.25 -4.60 -16.31
N GLY A 189 -12.43 -4.92 -15.31
CA GLY A 189 -11.06 -5.44 -15.46
C GLY A 189 -10.03 -4.40 -15.91
N LYS A 190 -10.43 -3.13 -16.11
CA LYS A 190 -9.50 -2.04 -16.48
C LYS A 190 -8.71 -1.60 -15.26
N VAL A 191 -7.50 -1.09 -15.48
CA VAL A 191 -6.69 -0.49 -14.41
C VAL A 191 -7.45 0.70 -13.84
N TYR A 192 -7.73 0.63 -12.54
CA TYR A 192 -8.28 1.74 -11.76
C TYR A 192 -7.14 2.68 -11.41
N ALA A 193 -6.07 2.15 -10.82
CA ALA A 193 -4.82 2.84 -10.53
C ALA A 193 -3.68 1.81 -10.34
N SER A 194 -2.43 2.22 -10.49
CA SER A 194 -1.27 1.34 -10.25
C SER A 194 -0.02 2.11 -9.91
N ILE A 195 0.90 1.47 -9.21
CA ILE A 195 2.25 1.97 -8.95
C ILE A 195 3.26 0.85 -9.17
N SER A 196 4.41 1.19 -9.74
CA SER A 196 5.58 0.31 -9.85
C SER A 196 6.68 0.85 -8.93
N LEU A 197 7.25 -0.03 -8.12
CA LEU A 197 8.31 0.26 -7.15
C LEU A 197 9.58 -0.39 -7.68
N ARG A 198 10.66 0.39 -7.79
CA ARG A 198 11.96 -0.06 -8.31
C ARG A 198 12.78 -0.76 -7.24
#